data_AF-A0A2K9BQB3-F1
#
_entry.id   AF-A0A2K9BQB3-F1
#
_cell.length_a   1.000
_cell.length_b   1.000
_cell.length_c   1.000
_cell.angle_alpha   90.00
_cell.angle_beta   90.00
_cell.angle_gamma   90.00
#
_symmetry.space_group_name_H-M   'P 1'
#
loop_
_entity.id
_entity.type
_entity.pdbx_description
1 polymer ?
#
loop_
_entity_poly.entity_id
_entity_poly.type
_entity_poly.pdbx_seq_one_letter_code
_entity_poly.pdbx_strand_id
1 'polypeptide(L)'
;MRNNQKVIYNAGSMFTEAQWDARKNEGAALKAMFPDFWIGNPVDFDTNQTERPTNKAIFEMDFDGLTDADYVILEIDGWDSGTHMEFGLVVQQAIANKKKYLFPIISDFRFKQGILHGEIPGLGINEMITGAFYYDALNQGEVPQLIVCDSHKSAREAIKAIETGDTKNYRERFDIKDLYAQDSIYHGFKK
;
A
#
# COMPACT_ATOMS: atom_id res chain seq x y z
N MET A 1 1.72 15.52 8.80
CA MET A 1 2.14 16.69 8.00
C MET A 1 3.54 17.12 8.41
N ARG A 2 4.53 16.70 7.62
CA ARG A 2 5.92 17.13 7.76
C ARG A 2 6.08 18.41 6.95
N ASN A 3 6.50 19.52 7.57
CA ASN A 3 6.64 20.83 6.91
C ASN A 3 5.38 21.32 6.15
N ASN A 4 4.17 21.14 6.71
CA ASN A 4 2.86 21.45 6.07
C ASN A 4 2.57 20.70 4.75
N GLN A 5 3.38 19.73 4.36
CA GLN A 5 3.13 18.89 3.19
C GLN A 5 2.42 17.59 3.60
N LYS A 6 1.64 17.06 2.65
CA LYS A 6 1.11 15.70 2.70
C LYS A 6 2.26 14.71 2.52
N VAL A 7 2.17 13.59 3.23
CA VAL A 7 3.26 12.62 3.33
C VAL A 7 2.80 11.27 2.78
N ILE A 8 3.52 10.73 1.80
CA ILE A 8 3.33 9.34 1.31
C ILE A 8 4.53 8.52 1.76
N TYR A 9 4.30 7.38 2.41
CA TYR A 9 5.33 6.38 2.70
C TYR A 9 5.15 5.17 1.77
N ASN A 10 6.20 4.79 1.04
CA ASN A 10 6.19 3.70 0.06
C ASN A 10 7.02 2.51 0.57
N ALA A 11 6.35 1.56 1.22
CA ALA A 11 6.94 0.35 1.77
C ALA A 11 6.93 -0.80 0.77
N GLY A 12 8.00 -1.59 0.79
CA GLY A 12 8.14 -2.82 0.01
C GLY A 12 9.55 -3.35 0.05
N SER A 13 9.74 -4.58 -0.43
CA SER A 13 11.05 -5.23 -0.39
C SER A 13 12.07 -4.48 -1.25
N MET A 14 13.35 -4.52 -0.85
CA MET A 14 14.46 -3.88 -1.56
C MET A 14 15.80 -4.63 -1.42
N PHE A 15 15.76 -5.94 -1.20
CA PHE A 15 16.96 -6.76 -0.94
C PHE A 15 17.67 -7.24 -2.21
N THR A 16 16.98 -7.20 -3.36
CA THR A 16 17.54 -7.57 -4.67
C THR A 16 17.58 -6.38 -5.61
N GLU A 17 18.44 -6.42 -6.64
CA GLU A 17 18.53 -5.36 -7.65
C GLU A 17 17.18 -5.09 -8.34
N ALA A 18 16.45 -6.15 -8.69
CA ALA A 18 15.12 -6.01 -9.30
C ALA A 18 14.11 -5.29 -8.38
N GLN A 19 14.14 -5.61 -7.08
CA GLN A 19 13.29 -4.94 -6.09
C GLN A 19 13.72 -3.48 -5.89
N TRP A 20 15.02 -3.23 -5.79
CA TRP A 20 15.60 -1.90 -5.66
C TRP A 20 15.20 -0.98 -6.83
N ASP A 21 15.32 -1.47 -8.06
CA ASP A 21 14.92 -0.73 -9.26
C ASP A 21 13.41 -0.51 -9.32
N ALA A 22 12.60 -1.48 -8.89
CA ALA A 22 11.16 -1.31 -8.76
C ALA A 22 10.81 -0.17 -7.78
N ARG A 23 11.38 -0.17 -6.57
CA ARG A 23 11.15 0.88 -5.56
C ARG A 23 11.60 2.26 -6.04
N LYS A 24 12.71 2.35 -6.79
CA LYS A 24 13.15 3.62 -7.40
C LYS A 24 12.17 4.13 -8.45
N ASN A 25 11.71 3.25 -9.33
CA ASN A 25 10.74 3.60 -10.37
C ASN A 25 9.40 4.05 -9.77
N GLU A 26 8.92 3.36 -8.74
CA GLU A 26 7.71 3.72 -8.02
C GLU A 26 7.83 5.07 -7.30
N GLY A 27 8.95 5.31 -6.62
CA GLY A 27 9.25 6.58 -5.97
C GLY A 27 9.33 7.74 -6.96
N ALA A 28 9.96 7.54 -8.12
CA ALA A 28 10.00 8.54 -9.19
C ALA A 28 8.59 8.84 -9.72
N ALA A 29 7.76 7.82 -9.93
CA ALA A 29 6.38 7.99 -10.38
C ALA A 29 5.51 8.71 -9.34
N LEU A 30 5.71 8.46 -8.04
CA LEU A 30 5.07 9.19 -6.95
C LEU A 30 5.44 10.66 -6.97
N LYS A 31 6.74 10.98 -7.02
CA LYS A 31 7.25 12.36 -7.08
C LYS A 31 6.73 13.11 -8.31
N ALA A 32 6.62 12.44 -9.45
CA ALA A 32 6.08 13.03 -10.68
C ALA A 32 4.56 13.32 -10.57
N MET A 33 3.79 12.46 -9.92
CA MET A 33 2.33 12.64 -9.79
C MET A 33 1.96 13.62 -8.67
N PHE A 34 2.77 13.68 -7.61
CA PHE A 34 2.52 14.47 -6.40
C PHE A 34 3.73 15.37 -6.08
N PRO A 35 4.02 16.39 -6.92
CA PRO A 35 5.21 17.23 -6.76
C PRO A 35 5.24 18.04 -5.44
N ASP A 36 4.07 18.31 -4.86
CA ASP A 36 3.94 19.08 -3.63
C ASP A 36 3.93 18.21 -2.35
N PHE A 37 4.06 16.89 -2.50
CA PHE A 37 4.00 15.93 -1.40
C PHE A 37 5.42 15.54 -0.98
N TRP A 38 5.59 15.24 0.29
CA TRP A 38 6.80 14.58 0.76
C TRP A 38 6.67 13.08 0.52
N ILE A 39 7.63 12.51 -0.20
CA ILE A 39 7.65 11.08 -0.55
C ILE A 39 8.74 10.38 0.26
N GLY A 40 8.32 9.61 1.27
CA GLY A 40 9.17 8.70 2.03
C GLY A 40 9.30 7.38 1.28
N ASN A 41 10.43 7.18 0.62
CA ASN A 41 10.74 5.98 -0.14
C ASN A 41 12.02 5.37 0.46
N PRO A 42 11.97 4.26 1.20
CA PRO A 42 13.13 3.83 1.99
C PRO A 42 14.37 3.48 1.14
N VAL A 43 14.17 3.12 -0.13
CA VAL A 43 15.25 2.93 -1.12
C VAL A 43 16.07 4.21 -1.40
N ASP A 44 15.48 5.39 -1.13
CA ASP A 44 16.14 6.69 -1.29
C ASP A 44 16.86 7.13 0.00
N PHE A 45 16.74 6.36 1.10
CA PHE A 45 17.50 6.63 2.31
C PHE A 45 18.98 6.40 2.04
N ASP A 46 19.82 7.30 2.54
CA ASP A 46 21.23 7.38 2.16
C ASP A 46 21.96 6.06 2.47
N THR A 47 22.34 5.34 1.41
CA THR A 47 23.13 4.11 1.46
C THR A 47 24.63 4.37 1.53
N ASN A 48 25.09 5.62 1.35
CA ASN A 48 26.50 6.01 1.41
C ASN A 48 26.98 6.28 2.85
N GLN A 49 26.30 5.71 3.85
CA GLN A 49 26.75 5.84 5.22
C GLN A 49 28.05 5.04 5.40
N THR A 50 29.12 5.75 5.77
CA THR A 50 30.41 5.15 6.15
C THR A 50 30.27 4.21 7.35
N GLU A 51 29.22 4.37 8.14
CA GLU A 51 28.85 3.51 9.26
C GLU A 51 27.46 2.91 9.02
N ARG A 52 27.32 1.60 9.21
CA ARG A 52 26.03 0.93 9.12
C ARG A 52 25.10 1.46 10.24
N PRO A 53 23.89 1.94 9.94
CA PRO A 53 22.94 2.38 10.96
C PRO A 53 22.56 1.22 11.89
N THR A 54 22.34 1.53 13.17
CA THR A 54 21.90 0.52 14.14
C THR A 54 20.45 0.11 13.87
N ASN A 55 20.08 -1.12 14.25
CA ASN A 55 18.69 -1.58 14.12
C ASN A 55 17.68 -0.63 14.82
N LYS A 56 18.07 -0.04 15.95
CA LYS A 56 17.25 0.96 16.66
C LYS A 56 17.01 2.20 15.78
N ALA A 57 18.07 2.74 15.18
CA ALA A 57 17.98 3.93 14.34
C ALA A 57 17.15 3.68 13.07
N ILE A 58 17.29 2.50 12.46
CA ILE A 58 16.46 2.08 11.31
C ILE A 58 14.98 2.02 11.74
N PHE A 59 14.70 1.30 12.83
CA PHE A 59 13.34 1.19 13.36
C PHE A 59 12.72 2.55 13.69
N GLU A 60 13.45 3.44 14.39
CA GLU A 60 12.95 4.78 14.73
C GLU A 60 12.66 5.60 13.46
N MET A 61 13.54 5.54 12.46
CA MET A 61 13.35 6.26 11.19
C MET A 61 12.12 5.77 10.42
N ASP A 62 11.94 4.46 10.30
CA ASP A 62 10.78 3.88 9.61
C ASP A 62 9.50 4.13 10.40
N PHE A 63 9.52 3.95 11.72
CA PHE A 63 8.38 4.20 12.59
C PHE A 63 7.92 5.66 12.54
N ASP A 64 8.85 6.62 12.57
CA ASP A 64 8.53 8.05 12.44
C ASP A 64 7.97 8.36 11.05
N GLY A 65 8.57 7.80 9.99
CA GLY A 65 8.09 7.93 8.61
C GLY A 65 6.66 7.44 8.43
N LEU A 66 6.34 6.26 8.99
CA LEU A 66 5.00 5.69 8.99
C LEU A 66 4.03 6.54 9.82
N THR A 67 4.47 7.04 10.99
CA THR A 67 3.66 7.86 11.89
C THR A 67 3.23 9.16 11.21
N ASP A 68 4.16 9.84 10.55
CA ASP A 68 3.95 11.12 9.87
C ASP A 68 3.13 11.03 8.58
N ALA A 69 3.06 9.83 7.97
CA ALA A 69 2.40 9.58 6.69
C ALA A 69 0.88 9.86 6.73
N ASP A 70 0.37 10.54 5.71
CA ASP A 70 -1.07 10.61 5.43
C ASP A 70 -1.51 9.40 4.60
N TYR A 71 -0.64 8.95 3.69
CA TYR A 71 -0.85 7.82 2.80
C TYR A 71 0.28 6.81 2.96
N VAL A 72 -0.04 5.53 3.13
CA VAL A 72 0.96 4.46 3.23
C VAL A 72 0.68 3.42 2.17
N ILE A 73 1.63 3.20 1.27
CA ILE A 73 1.58 2.15 0.25
C ILE A 73 2.45 1.01 0.73
N LEU A 74 1.96 -0.24 0.67
CA LEU A 74 2.69 -1.41 1.16
C LEU A 74 2.62 -2.57 0.16
N GLU A 75 3.75 -3.04 -0.36
CA GLU A 75 3.83 -4.29 -1.13
C GLU A 75 3.71 -5.51 -0.21
N ILE A 76 2.50 -6.09 -0.09
CA ILE A 76 2.23 -7.14 0.90
C ILE A 76 2.59 -8.55 0.40
N ASP A 77 2.51 -8.79 -0.89
CA ASP A 77 2.76 -10.11 -1.49
C ASP A 77 4.25 -10.38 -1.80
N GLY A 78 5.14 -9.44 -1.47
CA GLY A 78 6.59 -9.58 -1.59
C GLY A 78 7.26 -10.45 -0.53
N TRP A 79 6.51 -10.98 0.45
CA TRP A 79 7.01 -11.79 1.58
C TRP A 79 8.12 -11.11 2.43
N ASP A 80 8.10 -9.79 2.49
CA ASP A 80 9.00 -9.03 3.33
C ASP A 80 8.44 -8.89 4.75
N SER A 81 9.12 -9.52 5.71
CA SER A 81 8.77 -9.41 7.13
C SER A 81 8.81 -7.97 7.67
N GLY A 82 9.66 -7.11 7.09
CA GLY A 82 9.69 -5.68 7.42
C GLY A 82 8.35 -5.04 7.06
N THR A 83 7.99 -5.09 5.78
CA THR A 83 6.71 -4.56 5.26
C THR A 83 5.49 -5.14 6.00
N HIS A 84 5.50 -6.42 6.40
CA HIS A 84 4.41 -7.00 7.20
C HIS A 84 4.33 -6.46 8.63
N MET A 85 5.48 -6.21 9.27
CA MET A 85 5.52 -5.54 10.57
C MET A 85 4.99 -4.11 10.46
N GLU A 86 5.42 -3.37 9.44
CA GLU A 86 4.95 -2.01 9.16
C GLU A 86 3.44 -2.00 8.95
N PHE A 87 2.89 -2.95 8.17
CA PHE A 87 1.44 -3.10 7.96
C PHE A 87 0.69 -3.22 9.29
N GLY A 88 1.14 -4.10 10.18
CA GLY A 88 0.51 -4.27 11.50
C GLY A 88 0.51 -2.99 12.33
N LEU A 89 1.60 -2.23 12.29
CA LEU A 89 1.71 -0.94 12.99
C LEU A 89 0.76 0.11 12.39
N VAL A 90 0.75 0.28 11.07
CA VAL A 90 -0.06 1.33 10.43
C VAL A 90 -1.55 1.03 10.45
N VAL A 91 -1.97 -0.24 10.50
CA VAL A 91 -3.36 -0.61 10.77
C VAL A 91 -3.82 -0.01 12.10
N GLN A 92 -3.04 -0.18 13.18
CA GLN A 92 -3.38 0.41 14.48
C GLN A 92 -3.37 1.94 14.44
N GLN A 93 -2.38 2.54 13.78
CA GLN A 93 -2.33 4.00 13.64
C GLN A 93 -3.52 4.55 12.83
N ALA A 94 -3.95 3.87 11.78
CA ALA A 94 -5.10 4.27 10.95
C ALA A 94 -6.43 4.16 11.71
N ILE A 95 -6.58 3.16 12.58
CA ILE A 95 -7.75 3.06 13.46
C ILE A 95 -7.85 4.30 14.36
N ALA A 96 -6.71 4.75 14.92
CA ALA A 96 -6.63 5.93 15.78
C ALA A 96 -6.70 7.26 15.00
N ASN A 97 -6.33 7.28 13.72
CA ASN A 97 -6.28 8.48 12.89
C ASN A 97 -7.05 8.31 11.57
N LYS A 98 -8.27 8.86 11.53
CA LYS A 98 -9.18 8.81 10.37
C LYS A 98 -8.67 9.53 9.11
N LYS A 99 -7.55 10.26 9.19
CA LYS A 99 -6.91 10.92 8.05
C LYS A 99 -5.73 10.14 7.46
N LYS A 100 -5.43 8.95 8.01
CA LYS A 100 -4.38 8.05 7.49
C LYS A 100 -5.03 6.97 6.63
N TYR A 101 -4.58 6.85 5.39
CA TYR A 101 -5.05 5.87 4.42
C TYR A 101 -3.95 4.85 4.09
N LEU A 102 -4.34 3.60 3.93
CA LEU A 102 -3.48 2.46 3.69
C LEU A 102 -3.81 1.85 2.33
N PHE A 103 -2.78 1.58 1.55
CA PHE A 103 -2.85 0.97 0.23
C PHE A 103 -1.97 -0.29 0.19
N PRO A 104 -2.43 -1.40 0.81
CA PRO A 104 -1.85 -2.71 0.56
C PRO A 104 -1.90 -3.04 -0.93
N ILE A 105 -0.79 -3.50 -1.47
CA ILE A 105 -0.67 -3.93 -2.86
C ILE A 105 -0.54 -5.44 -2.90
N ILE A 106 -1.34 -6.03 -3.78
CA ILE A 106 -1.22 -7.42 -4.22
C ILE A 106 -0.96 -7.39 -5.72
N SER A 107 0.30 -7.55 -6.10
CA SER A 107 0.76 -7.48 -7.48
C SER A 107 0.69 -8.83 -8.22
N ASP A 108 0.52 -9.94 -7.49
CA ASP A 108 0.34 -11.27 -8.04
C ASP A 108 -0.91 -11.32 -8.92
N PHE A 109 -0.67 -11.31 -10.23
CA PHE A 109 -1.69 -11.28 -11.28
C PHE A 109 -2.67 -12.46 -11.22
N ARG A 110 -2.31 -13.55 -10.51
CA ARG A 110 -3.20 -14.71 -10.31
C ARG A 110 -4.40 -14.38 -9.44
N PHE A 111 -4.32 -13.35 -8.58
CA PHE A 111 -5.47 -12.90 -7.78
C PHE A 111 -6.67 -12.50 -8.64
N LYS A 112 -6.44 -11.97 -9.83
CA LYS A 112 -7.50 -11.61 -10.79
C LYS A 112 -8.30 -12.82 -11.27
N GLN A 113 -7.74 -14.02 -11.15
CA GLN A 113 -8.34 -15.28 -11.60
C GLN A 113 -8.99 -16.06 -10.46
N GLY A 114 -8.74 -15.69 -9.20
CA GLY A 114 -8.99 -16.55 -8.04
C GLY A 114 -9.77 -15.90 -6.89
N ILE A 115 -10.26 -14.66 -7.03
CA ILE A 115 -11.13 -14.07 -6.02
C ILE A 115 -12.40 -14.90 -5.90
N LEU A 116 -12.59 -15.52 -4.74
CA LEU A 116 -13.78 -16.27 -4.38
C LEU A 116 -14.88 -15.25 -4.08
N HIS A 117 -15.58 -14.74 -5.09
CA HIS A 117 -16.73 -13.84 -4.93
C HIS A 117 -16.51 -12.72 -3.88
N GLY A 118 -15.43 -11.95 -4.02
CA GLY A 118 -15.09 -10.83 -3.11
C GLY A 118 -14.09 -11.17 -2.00
N GLU A 119 -13.73 -12.45 -1.81
CA GLU A 119 -12.67 -12.85 -0.87
C GLU A 119 -11.32 -13.07 -1.60
N ILE A 120 -10.28 -12.44 -1.07
CA ILE A 120 -8.88 -12.58 -1.48
C ILE A 120 -8.36 -13.91 -0.90
N PRO A 121 -8.17 -14.98 -1.71
CA PRO A 121 -7.65 -16.24 -1.20
C PRO A 121 -6.25 -16.05 -0.60
N GLY A 122 -5.91 -16.83 0.42
CA GLY A 122 -4.56 -16.90 0.97
C GLY A 122 -3.56 -17.53 -0.02
N LEU A 123 -3.25 -16.86 -1.13
CA LEU A 123 -2.26 -17.29 -2.14
C LEU A 123 -0.83 -17.04 -1.63
N GLY A 124 -0.52 -17.56 -0.45
CA GLY A 124 0.75 -17.31 0.22
C GLY A 124 0.82 -15.93 0.87
N ILE A 125 -0.31 -15.36 1.31
CA ILE A 125 -0.29 -14.25 2.26
C ILE A 125 -0.97 -14.76 3.51
N ASN A 126 -0.37 -14.51 4.67
CA ASN A 126 -0.93 -14.95 5.94
C ASN A 126 -2.33 -14.36 6.16
N GLU A 127 -3.27 -15.16 6.62
CA GLU A 127 -4.68 -14.78 6.76
C GLU A 127 -4.92 -13.74 7.86
N MET A 128 -3.98 -13.54 8.78
CA MET A 128 -4.03 -12.40 9.71
C MET A 128 -3.88 -11.08 8.95
N ILE A 129 -3.02 -11.06 7.93
CA ILE A 129 -2.82 -9.89 7.06
C ILE A 129 -4.04 -9.67 6.18
N THR A 130 -4.47 -10.70 5.45
CA THR A 130 -5.62 -10.54 4.53
C THR A 130 -6.93 -10.31 5.28
N GLY A 131 -7.09 -10.88 6.47
CA GLY A 131 -8.23 -10.62 7.35
C GLY A 131 -8.35 -9.15 7.75
N ALA A 132 -7.24 -8.43 7.91
CA ALA A 132 -7.27 -7.00 8.20
C ALA A 132 -7.87 -6.16 7.06
N PHE A 133 -7.84 -6.65 5.81
CA PHE A 133 -8.45 -5.96 4.67
C PHE A 133 -9.97 -5.83 4.77
N TYR A 134 -10.59 -6.72 5.55
CA TYR A 134 -12.02 -6.77 5.79
C TYR A 134 -12.41 -6.20 7.15
N TYR A 135 -11.47 -5.62 7.90
CA TYR A 135 -11.74 -5.11 9.23
C TYR A 135 -12.62 -3.85 9.16
N ASP A 136 -13.84 -3.95 9.70
CA ASP A 136 -14.88 -2.92 9.59
C ASP A 136 -14.40 -1.51 9.98
N ALA A 137 -13.53 -1.39 10.99
CA ALA A 137 -13.07 -0.08 11.46
C ALA A 137 -12.33 0.74 10.39
N LEU A 138 -11.78 0.08 9.36
CA LEU A 138 -11.03 0.67 8.25
C LEU A 138 -11.70 0.49 6.89
N ASN A 139 -12.66 -0.43 6.77
CA ASN A 139 -13.34 -0.79 5.52
C ASN A 139 -14.77 -0.21 5.43
N GLN A 140 -14.95 1.06 5.79
CA GLN A 140 -16.27 1.72 5.80
C GLN A 140 -16.35 2.88 4.80
N GLY A 141 -17.55 3.13 4.27
CA GLY A 141 -17.85 4.26 3.39
C GLY A 141 -17.44 4.05 1.93
N GLU A 142 -17.73 5.08 1.12
CA GLU A 142 -17.39 5.12 -0.31
C GLU A 142 -15.88 5.13 -0.54
N VAL A 143 -15.14 5.86 0.30
CA VAL A 143 -13.68 5.85 0.35
C VAL A 143 -13.24 5.26 1.69
N PRO A 144 -12.95 3.95 1.77
CA PRO A 144 -12.43 3.34 2.99
C PRO A 144 -11.02 3.85 3.32
N GLN A 145 -10.59 3.68 4.58
CA GLN A 145 -9.21 3.97 4.96
C GLN A 145 -8.22 2.92 4.45
N LEU A 146 -8.67 1.67 4.30
CA LEU A 146 -7.85 0.58 3.76
C LEU A 146 -8.38 0.17 2.38
N ILE A 147 -7.59 0.46 1.34
CA ILE A 147 -7.89 0.17 -0.06
C ILE A 147 -6.88 -0.87 -0.54
N VAL A 148 -7.31 -2.05 -0.96
CA VAL A 148 -6.37 -3.05 -1.48
C VAL A 148 -6.23 -2.83 -2.99
N CYS A 149 -5.02 -2.57 -3.47
CA CYS A 149 -4.76 -2.27 -4.88
C CYS A 149 -4.03 -3.41 -5.58
N ASP A 150 -4.22 -3.54 -6.90
CA ASP A 150 -3.56 -4.57 -7.71
C ASP A 150 -2.15 -4.17 -8.19
N SER A 151 -1.74 -2.92 -7.92
CA SER A 151 -0.51 -2.33 -8.41
C SER A 151 -0.21 -0.99 -7.75
N HIS A 152 1.07 -0.56 -7.74
CA HIS A 152 1.45 0.80 -7.34
C HIS A 152 0.83 1.88 -8.22
N LYS A 153 0.57 1.57 -9.50
CA LYS A 153 -0.12 2.51 -10.39
C LYS A 153 -1.54 2.78 -9.88
N SER A 154 -2.30 1.72 -9.58
CA SER A 154 -3.65 1.84 -9.04
C SER A 154 -3.64 2.60 -7.71
N ALA A 155 -2.71 2.29 -6.80
CA ALA A 155 -2.58 3.02 -5.53
C ALA A 155 -2.34 4.52 -5.73
N ARG A 156 -1.48 4.92 -6.67
CA ARG A 156 -1.27 6.34 -7.01
C ARG A 156 -2.52 7.01 -7.56
N GLU A 157 -3.24 6.35 -8.47
CA GLU A 157 -4.48 6.87 -9.04
C GLU A 157 -5.58 6.98 -7.98
N ALA A 158 -5.63 6.03 -7.05
CA ALA A 158 -6.53 6.01 -5.90
C ALA A 158 -6.26 7.18 -4.93
N ILE A 159 -4.99 7.46 -4.61
CA ILE A 159 -4.60 8.62 -3.80
C ILE A 159 -4.98 9.92 -4.52
N LYS A 160 -4.71 10.01 -5.83
CA LYS A 160 -5.08 11.20 -6.62
C LYS A 160 -6.58 11.45 -6.61
N ALA A 161 -7.39 10.40 -6.75
CA ALA A 161 -8.84 10.50 -6.69
C ALA A 161 -9.35 11.04 -5.33
N ILE A 162 -8.72 10.64 -4.22
CA ILE A 162 -9.01 11.21 -2.89
C ILE A 162 -8.70 12.71 -2.87
N GLU A 163 -7.49 13.09 -3.30
CA GLU A 163 -7.02 14.47 -3.26
C GLU A 163 -7.80 15.41 -4.20
N THR A 164 -8.29 14.91 -5.33
CA THR A 164 -9.12 15.70 -6.27
C THR A 164 -10.62 15.62 -5.99
N GLY A 165 -11.04 14.78 -5.04
CA GLY A 165 -12.45 14.51 -4.75
C GLY A 165 -13.20 13.69 -5.82
N ASP A 166 -12.48 13.05 -6.76
CA ASP A 166 -13.06 12.17 -7.79
C ASP A 166 -13.36 10.78 -7.20
N THR A 167 -14.35 10.73 -6.31
CA THR A 167 -14.63 9.56 -5.46
C THR A 167 -15.82 8.74 -5.94
N LYS A 168 -16.45 9.12 -7.05
CA LYS A 168 -17.57 8.36 -7.61
C LYS A 168 -17.14 6.94 -7.97
N ASN A 169 -17.87 5.95 -7.45
CA ASN A 169 -17.60 4.52 -7.64
C ASN A 169 -16.15 4.14 -7.29
N TYR A 170 -15.61 4.75 -6.23
CA TYR A 170 -14.19 4.64 -5.88
C TYR A 170 -13.75 3.19 -5.66
N ARG A 171 -14.54 2.43 -4.89
CA ARG A 171 -14.29 1.02 -4.58
C ARG A 171 -14.19 0.16 -5.83
N GLU A 172 -15.15 0.30 -6.74
CA GLU A 172 -15.19 -0.46 -8.00
C GLU A 172 -14.07 -0.07 -8.97
N ARG A 173 -13.36 1.04 -8.72
CA ARG A 173 -12.23 1.48 -9.54
C ARG A 173 -10.89 1.02 -8.98
N PHE A 174 -10.73 1.02 -7.67
CA PHE A 174 -9.40 0.96 -7.03
C PHE A 174 -9.24 -0.13 -5.98
N ASP A 175 -10.33 -0.64 -5.41
CA ASP A 175 -10.29 -1.63 -4.34
C ASP A 175 -10.54 -3.02 -4.91
N ILE A 176 -9.54 -3.89 -4.93
CA ILE A 176 -9.66 -5.23 -5.50
C ILE A 176 -10.78 -6.06 -4.86
N LYS A 177 -11.14 -5.75 -3.61
CA LYS A 177 -12.27 -6.39 -2.90
C LYS A 177 -13.58 -6.20 -3.66
N ASP A 178 -13.77 -5.05 -4.28
CA ASP A 178 -15.00 -4.66 -4.99
C ASP A 178 -14.81 -4.71 -6.51
N LEU A 179 -13.65 -4.28 -7.03
CA LEU A 179 -13.29 -4.25 -8.45
C LEU A 179 -13.45 -5.64 -9.11
N TYR A 180 -13.10 -6.71 -8.39
CA TYR A 180 -13.18 -8.09 -8.90
C TYR A 180 -14.34 -8.91 -8.31
N ALA A 181 -15.24 -8.28 -7.55
CA ALA A 181 -16.44 -8.96 -7.05
C ALA A 181 -17.46 -9.26 -8.15
N GLN A 182 -17.31 -8.66 -9.34
CA GLN A 182 -18.22 -8.87 -10.47
C GLN A 182 -17.88 -10.15 -11.24
N ASP A 183 -18.88 -11.02 -11.44
CA ASP A 183 -18.78 -12.28 -12.20
C ASP A 183 -18.19 -12.14 -13.62
N SER A 184 -18.21 -10.93 -14.18
CA SER A 184 -17.77 -10.63 -15.55
C SER A 184 -16.25 -10.64 -15.75
N ILE A 185 -15.45 -10.61 -14.67
CA ILE A 185 -13.98 -10.51 -14.75
C ILE A 185 -13.30 -11.88 -14.57
N TYR A 186 -14.07 -12.93 -14.26
CA TYR A 186 -13.55 -14.29 -14.16
C TYR A 186 -13.13 -14.82 -15.54
N HIS A 187 -11.82 -14.96 -15.76
CA HIS A 187 -11.24 -15.55 -16.97
C HIS A 187 -10.95 -17.07 -16.84
N GLY A 188 -11.48 -17.74 -15.82
CA GLY A 188 -11.25 -19.17 -15.65
C GLY A 188 -11.88 -19.99 -16.77
N PHE A 189 -11.12 -20.98 -17.25
CA PHE A 189 -11.43 -21.90 -18.34
C PHE A 189 -12.92 -22.27 -18.40
N LYS A 190 -13.52 -22.07 -19.58
CA LYS A 190 -14.88 -22.57 -19.86
C LYS A 190 -14.97 -24.03 -19.42
N LYS A 191 -16.04 -24.35 -18.68
CA LYS A 191 -16.43 -25.73 -18.37
C LYS A 191 -16.45 -26.60 -19.62
#